data_AF-W3A263-F1
#
_entry.id   AF-W3A263-F1
#
_cell.length_a   1.000
_cell.length_b   1.000
_cell.length_c   1.000
_cell.angle_alpha   90.00
_cell.angle_beta   90.00
_cell.angle_gamma   90.00
#
_symmetry.space_group_name_H-M   'P 1'
#
loop_
_entity.id
_entity.type
_entity.pdbx_description
1 polymer ?
#
loop_
_entity_poly.entity_id
_entity_poly.type
_entity_poly.pdbx_seq_one_letter_code
_entity_poly.pdbx_strand_id
1 'polypeptide(L)' 'MRTKAQCTNQERREAVLEVRAAGEATEALAAKYGVHRVTLWRWAKEE' A
#
# COMPACT_ATOMS: atom_id res chain seq x y z
N MET A 1 17.72 12.45 11.57
CA MET A 1 16.31 12.05 11.41
C MET A 1 16.28 10.66 10.78
N ARG A 2 15.77 9.66 11.50
CA ARG A 2 15.61 8.30 10.97
C ARG A 2 14.42 8.34 10.00
N THR A 3 14.69 8.46 8.70
CA THR A 3 13.68 8.28 7.66
C THR A 3 13.16 6.86 7.85
N LYS A 4 11.90 6.70 8.30
CA LYS A 4 11.25 5.39 8.39
C LYS A 4 11.52 4.68 7.06
N ALA A 5 12.11 3.49 7.13
CA ALA A 5 12.42 2.69 5.95
C ALA A 5 11.19 2.73 5.05
N GLN A 6 11.35 3.27 3.84
CA GLN A 6 10.29 3.25 2.84
C GLN A 6 9.82 1.80 2.79
N CYS A 7 8.52 1.58 3.03
CA CYS A 7 7.84 0.31 2.78
C CYS A 7 8.50 -0.31 1.54
N THR A 8 9.17 -1.43 1.72
CA THR A 8 10.13 -1.95 0.74
C THR A 8 9.42 -2.09 -0.61
N ASN A 9 10.12 -1.93 -1.74
CA ASN A 9 9.50 -2.07 -3.07
C ASN A 9 8.70 -3.39 -3.21
N GLN A 10 9.06 -4.41 -2.43
CA GLN A 10 8.34 -5.65 -2.27
C GLN A 10 6.98 -5.47 -1.57
N GLU A 11 6.93 -4.87 -0.38
CA GLU A 11 5.67 -4.59 0.32
C GLU A 11 4.71 -3.72 -0.49
N ARG A 12 5.24 -2.75 -1.26
CA ARG A 12 4.42 -1.95 -2.19
C ARG A 12 3.74 -2.83 -3.24
N ARG A 13 4.46 -3.77 -3.84
CA ARG A 13 3.89 -4.69 -4.85
C ARG A 13 2.86 -5.63 -4.24
N GLU A 14 3.14 -6.17 -3.06
CA GLU A 14 2.18 -7.01 -2.33
C GLU A 14 0.90 -6.24 -1.99
N ALA A 15 1.03 -5.01 -1.51
CA ALA A 15 -0.08 -4.11 -1.24
C ALA A 15 -0.92 -3.83 -2.49
N VAL A 16 -0.30 -3.57 -3.64
CA VAL A 16 -1.00 -3.36 -4.91
C VAL A 16 -1.76 -4.60 -5.37
N LEU A 17 -1.15 -5.78 -5.25
CA LEU A 17 -1.79 -7.06 -5.59
C LEU A 17 -3.03 -7.32 -4.73
N GLU A 18 -2.94 -7.09 -3.41
CA GLU A 18 -4.08 -7.27 -2.53
C GLU A 18 -5.20 -6.24 -2.77
N VAL A 19 -4.86 -4.97 -3.05
CA VAL A 19 -5.87 -3.96 -3.46
C VAL A 19 -6.57 -4.39 -4.74
N ARG A 20 -5.83 -4.93 -5.71
CA ARG A 20 -6.40 -5.40 -6.97
C ARG A 20 -7.28 -6.64 -6.79
N ALA A 21 -6.88 -7.56 -5.93
CA ALA A 21 -7.67 -8.74 -5.59
C ALA A 21 -8.95 -8.38 -4.83
N ALA A 22 -8.89 -7.40 -3.93
CA ALA A 22 -10.04 -6.87 -3.20
C ALA A 22 -10.93 -5.96 -4.08
N GLY A 23 -10.38 -5.39 -5.15
CA GLY A 23 -11.06 -4.41 -6.02
C GLY A 23 -11.09 -2.98 -5.45
N GLU A 24 -10.71 -2.78 -4.19
CA GLU A 24 -10.67 -1.47 -3.53
C GLU A 24 -9.56 -1.37 -2.47
N ALA A 25 -9.07 -0.16 -2.25
CA ALA A 25 -8.13 0.12 -1.17
C ALA A 25 -8.90 0.35 0.14
N THR A 26 -8.89 -0.63 1.03
CA THR A 26 -9.57 -0.55 2.32
C THR A 26 -8.69 0.03 3.43
N GLU A 27 -9.30 0.54 4.50
CA GLU A 27 -8.56 1.01 5.69
C GLU A 27 -7.87 -0.15 6.44
N ALA A 28 -8.41 -1.36 6.36
CA ALA A 28 -7.78 -2.54 6.93
C ALA A 28 -6.45 -2.88 6.22
N LEU A 29 -6.42 -2.77 4.88
CA LEU A 29 -5.20 -2.91 4.09
C LEU A 29 -4.19 -1.81 4.43
N ALA A 30 -4.67 -0.57 4.55
CA ALA A 30 -3.85 0.57 4.98
C ALA A 30 -3.17 0.32 6.33
N ALA A 31 -3.94 -0.16 7.31
CA ALA A 31 -3.42 -0.53 8.62
C ALA A 31 -2.40 -1.68 8.56
N LYS A 32 -2.64 -2.72 7.75
CA LYS A 32 -1.74 -3.88 7.56
C LYS A 32 -0.35 -3.45 7.10
N TYR A 33 -0.29 -2.53 6.14
CA TYR A 33 0.96 -2.02 5.57
C TYR A 33 1.49 -0.76 6.27
N GLY A 34 0.80 -0.26 7.29
CA GLY A 34 1.18 0.96 8.02
C GLY A 34 1.21 2.22 7.14
N VAL A 35 0.42 2.24 6.06
CA VAL A 35 0.32 3.36 5.12
C VAL A 35 -1.09 3.94 5.13
N HIS A 36 -1.26 5.12 4.55
CA HIS A 36 -2.61 5.68 4.36
C HIS A 36 -3.34 4.99 3.20
N ARG A 37 -4.67 4.89 3.30
CA ARG A 37 -5.54 4.38 2.23
C ARG A 37 -5.29 5.07 0.88
N VAL A 38 -5.07 6.39 0.91
CA VAL A 38 -4.76 7.19 -0.28
C VAL A 38 -3.43 6.75 -0.90
N THR A 39 -2.42 6.41 -0.09
CA THR A 39 -1.13 5.91 -0.57
C THR A 39 -1.28 4.57 -1.28
N LEU A 40 -2.04 3.63 -0.69
CA LEU A 40 -2.39 2.35 -1.33
C LEU A 40 -3.10 2.54 -2.67
N TRP A 41 -4.12 3.40 -2.69
CA TRP A 41 -4.87 3.69 -3.90
C TRP A 41 -3.96 4.27 -4.99
N ARG A 42 -3.07 5.20 -4.61
CA ARG A 42 -2.10 5.80 -5.52
C ARG A 42 -1.13 4.75 -6.07
N TRP A 43 -0.63 3.84 -5.24
CA TRP A 43 0.23 2.74 -5.69
C TRP A 43 -0.47 1.84 -6.70
N ALA A 44 -1.73 1.49 -6.47
CA ALA A 44 -2.50 0.65 -7.38
C ALA A 44 -2.85 1.35 -8.71
N LYS A 45 -2.78 2.69 -8.75
CA LYS A 45 -3.12 3.51 -9.92
C LYS A 45 -1.91 3.94 -10.76
N GLU A 46 -0.70 3.86 -10.20
CA GLU A 46 0.56 4.22 -10.85
C GLU A 46 1.30 3.01 -11.46
N GLU A 47 0.67 1.84 -11.49
CA GLU A 47 1.16 0.63 -12.17
C GLU A 47 0.43 0.40 -13.51
#